data_AF-A0A9E7K491-F1
#
_entry.id   AF-A0A9E7K491-F1
#
_cell.length_a   1.000
_cell.length_b   1.000
_cell.length_c   1.000
_cell.angle_alpha   90.00
_cell.angle_beta   90.00
_cell.angle_gamma   90.00
#
_symmetry.space_group_name_H-M   'P 1'
#
loop_
_entity.id
_entity.type
_entity.pdbx_description
1 polymer ?
#
loop_
_entity_poly.entity_id
_entity_poly.type
_entity_poly.pdbx_seq_one_letter_code
_entity_poly.pdbx_strand_id
1 'polypeptide(L)'
;METSLIKLDKICREANIMLVIARSYGLTGMVRISMKEHTIIESKPDHFFDDLRLHNPWPELIEFSKTIDLSVTDPVIHKHTPYVVILINLAEKWAKEHDGCLPSTRQEKNDFKDLIKAHMLHMDEENYKEALEASFKVSISRGISSDLLQIVNDSASEVDSKSSDFWVLVAALKEFIENEGHGEPPLEGSIPDMTSSTECYVILQKIYQAKAESDCLAMEQRVKNILKRIGRDPDAISKAYVKNFCKNARKITICRYRHIEDEFTSPCLPELQKRLNDEDYSYAVGFYILLRAVDRFAANYNRLPGIFDSGLNEEISRLKLIAVGILSELGLNGPTLSEDLITEMCRFGGAELHPVAAFIGGVASQEVIKLVTKQFVPLRGTFMFNGIDHKSQMLVL
;
A
#
# COMPACT_ATOMS: atom_id res chain seq x y z
N MET A 1 8.48 -11.67 29.29
CA MET A 1 7.85 -10.64 28.43
C MET A 1 6.83 -11.27 27.47
N GLU A 2 7.18 -12.34 26.75
CA GLU A 2 6.28 -13.04 25.80
C GLU A 2 4.85 -13.29 26.34
N THR A 3 4.71 -13.98 27.48
CA THR A 3 3.38 -14.31 28.04
C THR A 3 2.53 -13.07 28.34
N SER A 4 3.16 -12.00 28.82
CA SER A 4 2.49 -10.73 29.10
C SER A 4 2.06 -10.01 27.82
N LEU A 5 2.89 -10.08 26.75
CA LEU A 5 2.56 -9.51 25.45
C LEU A 5 1.40 -10.26 24.78
N ILE A 6 1.39 -11.59 24.81
CA ILE A 6 0.27 -12.41 24.30
C ILE A 6 -1.03 -12.02 25.03
N LYS A 7 -0.97 -11.93 26.36
CA LYS A 7 -2.12 -11.54 27.18
C LYS A 7 -2.60 -10.11 26.82
N LEU A 8 -1.68 -9.17 26.65
CA LEU A 8 -2.00 -7.79 26.30
C LEU A 8 -2.60 -7.69 24.89
N ASP A 9 -2.05 -8.39 23.90
CA ASP A 9 -2.59 -8.47 22.54
C ASP A 9 -4.04 -8.93 22.54
N LYS A 10 -4.33 -10.01 23.28
CA LYS A 10 -5.70 -10.54 23.40
C LYS A 10 -6.65 -9.51 23.99
N ILE A 11 -6.28 -8.87 25.11
CA ILE A 11 -7.10 -7.85 25.77
C ILE A 11 -7.34 -6.65 24.84
N CYS A 12 -6.29 -6.16 24.17
CA CYS A 12 -6.40 -5.03 23.25
C CYS A 12 -7.32 -5.35 22.07
N ARG A 13 -7.22 -6.55 21.49
CA ARG A 13 -8.08 -6.96 20.37
C ARG A 13 -9.53 -7.11 20.77
N GLU A 14 -9.81 -7.70 21.93
CA GLU A 14 -11.17 -7.81 22.49
C GLU A 14 -11.80 -6.43 22.73
N ALA A 15 -10.99 -5.45 23.15
CA ALA A 15 -11.40 -4.07 23.38
C ALA A 15 -11.34 -3.17 22.13
N ASN A 16 -10.93 -3.70 20.96
CA ASN A 16 -10.68 -2.93 19.73
C ASN A 16 -9.69 -1.75 19.92
N ILE A 17 -8.64 -1.97 20.71
CA ILE A 17 -7.55 -1.04 20.97
C ILE A 17 -6.35 -1.40 20.10
N MET A 18 -5.75 -0.38 19.47
CA MET A 18 -4.52 -0.53 18.69
C MET A 18 -3.32 -0.75 19.63
N LEU A 19 -2.55 -1.81 19.41
CA LEU A 19 -1.33 -2.09 20.15
C LEU A 19 -0.11 -1.88 19.24
N VAL A 20 0.84 -1.07 19.67
CA VAL A 20 2.16 -0.93 19.01
C VAL A 20 3.23 -1.29 20.02
N ILE A 21 4.05 -2.28 19.67
CA ILE A 21 5.14 -2.76 20.50
C ILE A 21 6.43 -2.21 19.91
N ALA A 22 7.19 -1.48 20.72
CA ALA A 22 8.52 -1.01 20.39
C ALA A 22 9.50 -1.58 21.41
N ARG A 23 10.62 -2.15 20.94
CA ARG A 23 11.66 -2.71 21.80
C ARG A 23 13.03 -2.28 21.29
N SER A 24 13.89 -1.85 22.20
CA SER A 24 15.31 -1.60 21.99
C SER A 24 16.10 -2.59 22.84
N TYR A 25 17.13 -3.22 22.27
CA TYR A 25 17.99 -4.17 22.98
C TYR A 25 19.40 -4.15 22.36
N GLY A 26 20.36 -3.55 23.06
CA GLY A 26 21.71 -3.32 22.57
C GLY A 26 21.72 -2.53 21.26
N LEU A 27 22.28 -3.13 20.21
CA LEU A 27 22.30 -2.57 18.86
C LEU A 27 21.17 -3.09 17.95
N THR A 28 20.14 -3.76 18.48
CA THR A 28 18.96 -4.14 17.71
C THR A 28 17.68 -3.50 18.26
N GLY A 29 16.67 -3.39 17.40
CA GLY A 29 15.35 -2.94 17.82
C GLY A 29 14.24 -3.52 16.97
N MET A 30 13.02 -3.45 17.50
CA MET A 30 11.84 -4.06 16.93
C MET A 30 10.64 -3.11 17.04
N VAL A 31 9.83 -3.03 15.99
CA VAL A 31 8.49 -2.43 16.02
C VAL A 31 7.47 -3.43 15.46
N ARG A 32 6.40 -3.70 16.21
CA ARG A 32 5.31 -4.60 15.81
C ARG A 32 3.96 -3.99 16.13
N ILE A 33 3.14 -3.78 15.11
CA ILE A 33 1.75 -3.29 15.22
C ILE A 33 0.82 -4.49 15.35
N SER A 34 -0.08 -4.53 16.33
CA SER A 34 -1.09 -5.58 16.47
C SER A 34 -2.50 -5.00 16.61
N MET A 35 -3.38 -5.38 15.68
CA MET A 35 -4.81 -5.07 15.67
C MET A 35 -5.54 -5.99 14.69
N LYS A 36 -6.88 -6.07 14.77
CA LYS A 36 -7.63 -6.97 13.87
C LYS A 36 -7.53 -6.54 12.41
N GLU A 37 -7.92 -5.30 12.13
CA GLU A 37 -8.03 -4.76 10.78
C GLU A 37 -7.88 -3.24 10.80
N HIS A 38 -7.09 -2.72 9.87
CA HIS A 38 -6.91 -1.30 9.64
C HIS A 38 -7.30 -0.95 8.20
N THR A 39 -8.35 -0.14 8.06
CA THR A 39 -8.91 0.29 6.77
C THR A 39 -8.43 1.70 6.43
N ILE A 40 -7.89 1.88 5.22
CA ILE A 40 -7.19 3.10 4.78
C ILE A 40 -7.85 3.59 3.50
N ILE A 41 -8.23 4.88 3.48
CA ILE A 41 -8.73 5.54 2.27
C ILE A 41 -7.58 6.25 1.57
N GLU A 42 -6.82 7.06 2.29
CA GLU A 42 -5.71 7.86 1.75
C GLU A 42 -4.37 7.14 1.92
N SER A 43 -4.15 6.06 1.17
CA SER A 43 -2.92 5.25 1.27
C SER A 43 -1.66 5.94 0.72
N LYS A 44 -1.83 7.00 -0.10
CA LYS A 44 -0.76 7.83 -0.67
C LYS A 44 0.40 7.00 -1.27
N PRO A 45 0.11 6.17 -2.29
CA PRO A 45 1.14 5.36 -2.96
C PRO A 45 2.21 6.25 -3.62
N ASP A 46 3.48 5.85 -3.51
CA ASP A 46 4.63 6.58 -4.09
C ASP A 46 4.58 6.63 -5.63
N HIS A 47 4.02 5.58 -6.24
CA HIS A 47 3.87 5.48 -7.69
C HIS A 47 2.41 5.19 -8.02
N PHE A 48 1.73 6.17 -8.58
CA PHE A 48 0.36 6.03 -9.06
C PHE A 48 0.17 6.81 -10.35
N PHE A 49 -0.57 6.23 -11.28
CA PHE A 49 -0.88 6.87 -12.55
C PHE A 49 -2.09 7.78 -12.38
N ASP A 50 -2.04 8.98 -12.97
CA ASP A 50 -3.21 9.84 -13.06
C ASP A 50 -4.37 9.10 -13.73
N ASP A 51 -5.58 9.21 -13.18
CA ASP A 51 -6.78 8.55 -13.72
C ASP A 51 -7.34 9.32 -14.94
N LEU A 52 -6.56 9.32 -16.03
CA LEU A 52 -6.87 10.04 -17.28
C LEU A 52 -7.89 9.30 -18.18
N ARG A 53 -8.22 8.05 -17.87
CA ARG A 53 -9.17 7.22 -18.65
C ARG A 53 -8.91 7.20 -20.16
N LEU A 54 -7.66 7.32 -20.61
CA LEU A 54 -7.33 7.34 -22.05
C LEU A 54 -7.71 6.04 -22.77
N HIS A 55 -7.75 4.93 -22.03
CA HIS A 55 -8.18 3.62 -22.50
C HIS A 55 -9.70 3.45 -22.61
N ASN A 56 -10.46 4.35 -21.96
CA ASN A 56 -11.92 4.36 -21.96
C ASN A 56 -12.48 5.77 -21.67
N PRO A 57 -12.27 6.74 -22.58
CA PRO A 57 -12.75 8.10 -22.39
C PRO A 57 -14.28 8.13 -22.44
N TRP A 58 -14.90 8.96 -21.60
CA TRP A 58 -16.36 9.11 -21.56
C TRP A 58 -16.83 10.15 -22.59
N PRO A 59 -18.14 10.19 -22.94
CA PRO A 59 -18.64 10.96 -24.09
C PRO A 59 -18.20 12.42 -24.12
N GLU A 60 -18.28 13.12 -22.99
CA GLU A 60 -17.95 14.53 -22.86
C GLU A 60 -16.46 14.82 -23.11
N LEU A 61 -15.58 13.90 -22.71
CA LEU A 61 -14.14 14.01 -22.96
C LEU A 61 -13.81 13.78 -24.45
N ILE A 62 -14.48 12.82 -25.09
CA ILE A 62 -14.37 12.55 -26.54
C ILE A 62 -14.90 13.75 -27.33
N GLU A 63 -16.03 14.33 -26.92
CA GLU A 63 -16.62 15.48 -27.60
C GLU A 63 -15.66 16.68 -27.56
N PHE A 64 -15.07 16.97 -26.39
CA PHE A 64 -14.06 18.01 -26.28
C PHE A 64 -12.83 17.74 -27.14
N SER A 65 -12.31 16.51 -27.17
CA SER A 65 -11.12 16.20 -27.98
C SER A 65 -11.36 16.43 -29.48
N LYS A 66 -12.59 16.19 -29.96
CA LYS A 66 -13.00 16.43 -31.35
C LYS A 66 -13.13 17.91 -31.72
N THR A 67 -13.23 18.82 -30.74
CA THR A 67 -13.25 20.27 -31.02
C THR A 67 -11.89 20.82 -31.42
N ILE A 68 -10.81 20.07 -31.14
CA ILE A 68 -9.44 20.49 -31.40
C ILE A 68 -8.91 19.74 -32.63
N ASP A 69 -8.60 20.50 -33.68
CA ASP A 69 -8.01 19.97 -34.90
C ASP A 69 -6.48 19.87 -34.78
N LEU A 70 -5.97 18.64 -34.79
CA LEU A 70 -4.52 18.36 -34.74
C LEU A 70 -3.79 18.68 -36.05
N SER A 71 -4.50 19.03 -37.13
CA SER A 71 -3.90 19.43 -38.41
C SER A 71 -3.70 20.95 -38.56
N VAL A 72 -4.02 21.72 -37.52
CA VAL A 72 -3.78 23.17 -37.47
C VAL A 72 -2.30 23.48 -37.67
N THR A 73 -2.02 24.38 -38.62
CA THR A 73 -0.66 24.82 -38.96
C THR A 73 -0.19 26.03 -38.13
N ASP A 74 -1.06 26.64 -37.33
CA ASP A 74 -0.68 27.69 -36.40
C ASP A 74 0.19 27.09 -35.27
N PRO A 75 1.48 27.48 -35.19
CA PRO A 75 2.41 26.87 -34.26
C PRO A 75 2.07 27.19 -32.80
N VAL A 76 1.38 28.31 -32.53
CA VAL A 76 0.98 28.66 -31.17
C VAL A 76 -0.15 27.73 -30.72
N ILE A 77 -1.18 27.53 -31.55
CA ILE A 77 -2.30 26.67 -31.21
C ILE A 77 -1.85 25.21 -31.09
N HIS A 78 -1.01 24.75 -32.03
CA HIS A 78 -0.51 23.38 -32.04
C HIS A 78 0.34 23.05 -30.80
N LYS A 79 1.26 23.95 -30.40
CA LYS A 79 2.12 23.79 -29.20
C LYS A 79 1.37 23.84 -27.87
N HIS A 80 0.17 24.44 -27.85
CA HIS A 80 -0.64 24.61 -26.64
C HIS A 80 -1.84 23.66 -26.59
N THR A 81 -1.85 22.62 -27.43
CA THR A 81 -2.84 21.54 -27.35
C THR A 81 -2.46 20.56 -26.23
N PRO A 82 -3.33 20.28 -25.25
CA PRO A 82 -2.99 19.39 -24.15
C PRO A 82 -2.71 17.96 -24.63
N TYR A 83 -1.69 17.30 -24.05
CA TYR A 83 -1.28 15.95 -24.47
C TYR A 83 -2.41 14.92 -24.36
N VAL A 84 -3.33 15.08 -23.40
CA VAL A 84 -4.51 14.22 -23.24
C VAL A 84 -5.36 14.22 -24.51
N VAL A 85 -5.57 15.38 -25.12
CA VAL A 85 -6.34 15.53 -26.36
C VAL A 85 -5.60 14.90 -27.53
N ILE A 86 -4.28 15.12 -27.62
CA ILE A 86 -3.41 14.49 -28.63
C ILE A 86 -3.56 12.97 -28.56
N LEU A 87 -3.42 12.40 -27.36
CA LEU A 87 -3.48 10.96 -27.16
C LEU A 87 -4.85 10.38 -27.49
N ILE A 88 -5.95 11.03 -27.12
CA ILE A 88 -7.31 10.55 -27.43
C ILE A 88 -7.54 10.54 -28.94
N ASN A 89 -7.23 11.63 -29.64
CA ASN A 89 -7.47 11.75 -31.08
C ASN A 89 -6.58 10.78 -31.87
N LEU A 90 -5.31 10.62 -31.49
CA LEU A 90 -4.42 9.67 -32.13
C LEU A 90 -4.76 8.21 -31.79
N ALA A 91 -5.22 7.92 -30.58
CA ALA A 91 -5.71 6.60 -30.21
C ALA A 91 -6.99 6.23 -31.00
N GLU A 92 -7.89 7.18 -31.24
CA GLU A 92 -9.07 6.97 -32.10
C GLU A 92 -8.65 6.68 -33.55
N LYS A 93 -7.67 7.43 -34.08
CA LYS A 93 -7.11 7.19 -35.42
C LYS A 93 -6.46 5.80 -35.51
N TRP A 94 -5.64 5.45 -34.53
CA TRP A 94 -5.03 4.11 -34.42
C TRP A 94 -6.10 3.02 -34.41
N ALA A 95 -7.13 3.15 -33.57
CA ALA A 95 -8.18 2.16 -33.43
C ALA A 95 -8.97 1.95 -34.73
N LYS A 96 -9.21 3.01 -35.52
CA LYS A 96 -9.85 2.90 -36.85
C LYS A 96 -9.05 2.06 -37.85
N GLU A 97 -7.73 2.06 -37.74
CA GLU A 97 -6.82 1.29 -38.59
C GLU A 97 -6.58 -0.14 -38.06
N HIS A 98 -7.01 -0.44 -36.83
CA HIS A 98 -6.73 -1.69 -36.12
C HIS A 98 -8.00 -2.31 -35.50
N ASP A 99 -9.10 -2.37 -36.25
CA ASP A 99 -10.36 -3.04 -35.86
C ASP A 99 -10.93 -2.61 -34.49
N GLY A 100 -10.77 -1.33 -34.15
CA GLY A 100 -11.21 -0.76 -32.88
C GLY A 100 -10.30 -1.04 -31.69
N CYS A 101 -9.15 -1.69 -31.89
CA CYS A 101 -8.22 -2.07 -30.83
C CYS A 101 -7.19 -0.98 -30.54
N LEU A 102 -6.91 -0.78 -29.25
CA LEU A 102 -5.83 0.11 -28.80
C LEU A 102 -4.47 -0.61 -28.85
N PRO A 103 -3.34 0.13 -28.91
CA PRO A 103 -2.01 -0.47 -28.89
C PRO A 103 -1.82 -1.31 -27.64
N SER A 104 -1.42 -2.57 -27.80
CA SER A 104 -1.36 -3.56 -26.72
C SER A 104 0.00 -4.26 -26.65
N THR A 105 0.56 -4.63 -27.79
CA THR A 105 1.86 -5.31 -27.86
C THR A 105 3.01 -4.30 -27.75
N ARG A 106 4.22 -4.79 -27.43
CA ARG A 106 5.42 -3.93 -27.41
C ARG A 106 5.66 -3.26 -28.77
N GLN A 107 5.40 -3.98 -29.86
CA GLN A 107 5.56 -3.45 -31.21
C GLN A 107 4.52 -2.37 -31.48
N GLU A 108 3.24 -2.64 -31.25
CA GLU A 108 2.15 -1.66 -31.43
C GLU A 108 2.37 -0.40 -30.58
N LYS A 109 2.89 -0.53 -29.35
CA LYS A 109 3.23 0.62 -28.51
C LYS A 109 4.36 1.47 -29.09
N ASN A 110 5.33 0.85 -29.76
CA ASN A 110 6.39 1.58 -30.45
C ASN A 110 5.85 2.25 -31.71
N ASP A 111 5.04 1.54 -32.48
CA ASP A 111 4.40 2.06 -33.70
C ASP A 111 3.47 3.24 -33.37
N PHE A 112 2.74 3.17 -32.26
CA PHE A 112 1.93 4.27 -31.75
C PHE A 112 2.77 5.49 -31.33
N LYS A 113 3.96 5.27 -30.75
CA LYS A 113 4.91 6.38 -30.49
C LYS A 113 5.39 7.01 -31.78
N ASP A 114 5.63 6.21 -32.82
CA ASP A 114 6.04 6.75 -34.11
C ASP A 114 4.89 7.49 -34.81
N LEU A 115 3.64 7.05 -34.61
CA LEU A 115 2.45 7.80 -35.02
C LEU A 115 2.39 9.17 -34.33
N ILE A 116 2.66 9.25 -33.01
CA ILE A 116 2.72 10.53 -32.28
C ILE A 116 3.82 11.43 -32.85
N LYS A 117 5.04 10.90 -33.05
CA LYS A 117 6.15 11.67 -33.65
C LYS A 117 5.84 12.19 -35.04
N ALA A 118 5.10 11.43 -35.85
CA ALA A 118 4.73 11.83 -37.20
C ALA A 118 3.77 13.04 -37.23
N HIS A 119 3.07 13.32 -36.13
CA HIS A 119 2.19 14.49 -35.99
C HIS A 119 2.88 15.68 -35.29
N MET A 120 4.12 15.51 -34.82
CA MET A 120 4.94 16.57 -34.26
C MET A 120 5.56 17.39 -35.39
N LEU A 121 5.32 18.71 -35.42
CA LEU A 121 5.78 19.61 -36.47
C LEU A 121 7.18 20.16 -36.19
N HIS A 122 7.51 20.37 -34.90
CA HIS A 122 8.77 20.95 -34.48
C HIS A 122 9.40 20.19 -33.31
N MET A 123 10.73 20.23 -33.20
CA MET A 123 11.48 19.52 -32.16
C MET A 123 11.28 20.06 -30.73
N ASP A 124 10.75 21.28 -30.61
CA ASP A 124 10.55 21.99 -29.35
C ASP A 124 9.10 21.92 -28.83
N GLU A 125 8.28 21.01 -29.37
CA GLU A 125 6.88 20.82 -28.95
C GLU A 125 6.80 19.97 -27.67
N GLU A 126 6.87 20.64 -26.52
CA GLU A 126 6.83 19.99 -25.20
C GLU A 126 5.54 19.18 -24.99
N ASN A 127 4.39 19.63 -25.48
CA ASN A 127 3.13 18.88 -25.40
C ASN A 127 3.18 17.51 -26.13
N TYR A 128 3.88 17.42 -27.26
CA TYR A 128 4.09 16.14 -27.95
C TYR A 128 5.14 15.26 -27.26
N LYS A 129 6.15 15.86 -26.61
CA LYS A 129 7.08 15.11 -25.75
C LYS A 129 6.35 14.51 -24.55
N GLU A 130 5.50 15.29 -23.88
CA GLU A 130 4.60 14.81 -22.83
C GLU A 130 3.69 13.68 -23.33
N ALA A 131 3.11 13.81 -24.54
CA ALA A 131 2.31 12.76 -25.15
C ALA A 131 3.11 11.47 -25.38
N LEU A 132 4.36 11.56 -25.84
CA LEU A 132 5.24 10.40 -26.03
C LEU A 132 5.55 9.70 -24.70
N GLU A 133 5.83 10.47 -23.65
CA GLU A 133 6.08 9.95 -22.30
C GLU A 133 4.84 9.28 -21.71
N ALA A 134 3.67 9.89 -21.91
CA ALA A 134 2.39 9.40 -21.40
C ALA A 134 1.70 8.36 -22.31
N SER A 135 2.23 8.09 -23.51
CA SER A 135 1.61 7.21 -24.52
C SER A 135 1.24 5.82 -24.01
N PHE A 136 2.03 5.27 -23.07
CA PHE A 136 1.75 3.96 -22.47
C PHE A 136 0.43 3.93 -21.69
N LYS A 137 -0.07 5.10 -21.24
CA LYS A 137 -1.34 5.22 -20.51
C LYS A 137 -2.56 4.87 -21.37
N VAL A 138 -2.46 5.00 -22.70
CA VAL A 138 -3.50 4.57 -23.66
C VAL A 138 -3.69 3.04 -23.63
N SER A 139 -2.60 2.31 -23.37
CA SER A 139 -2.58 0.85 -23.38
C SER A 139 -2.89 0.22 -22.02
N ILE A 140 -3.29 1.00 -21.02
CA ILE A 140 -3.62 0.47 -19.69
C ILE A 140 -4.88 -0.40 -19.81
N SER A 141 -4.82 -1.60 -19.23
CA SER A 141 -5.94 -2.53 -19.20
C SER A 141 -7.14 -1.91 -18.48
N ARG A 142 -8.33 -2.13 -19.03
CA ARG A 142 -9.59 -1.74 -18.39
C ARG A 142 -9.76 -2.46 -17.05
N GLY A 143 -10.36 -1.76 -16.10
CA GLY A 143 -10.84 -2.33 -14.85
C GLY A 143 -10.01 -1.96 -13.62
N ILE A 144 -10.09 -2.84 -12.62
CA ILE A 144 -9.50 -2.62 -11.30
C ILE A 144 -8.27 -3.50 -11.06
N SER A 145 -7.36 -3.04 -10.20
CA SER A 145 -6.19 -3.81 -9.79
C SER A 145 -6.59 -5.09 -9.04
N SER A 146 -5.70 -6.07 -8.97
CA SER A 146 -5.90 -7.29 -8.17
C SER A 146 -6.24 -6.97 -6.73
N ASP A 147 -5.58 -5.96 -6.16
CA ASP A 147 -5.74 -5.58 -4.75
C ASP A 147 -7.11 -4.97 -4.50
N LEU A 148 -7.57 -4.08 -5.38
CA LEU A 148 -8.91 -3.52 -5.27
C LEU A 148 -9.98 -4.60 -5.51
N LEU A 149 -9.75 -5.52 -6.46
CA LEU A 149 -10.63 -6.65 -6.72
C LEU A 149 -10.78 -7.56 -5.49
N GLN A 150 -9.70 -7.80 -4.75
CA GLN A 150 -9.75 -8.55 -3.49
C GLN A 150 -10.57 -7.81 -2.43
N ILE A 151 -10.43 -6.49 -2.33
CA ILE A 151 -11.18 -5.68 -1.35
C ILE A 151 -12.69 -5.68 -1.64
N VAL A 152 -13.10 -5.45 -2.90
CA VAL A 152 -14.53 -5.42 -3.26
C VAL A 152 -15.20 -6.80 -3.18
N ASN A 153 -14.41 -7.88 -3.29
CA ASN A 153 -14.91 -9.25 -3.15
C ASN A 153 -14.68 -9.83 -1.73
N ASP A 154 -14.17 -9.02 -0.80
CA ASP A 154 -13.97 -9.47 0.56
C ASP A 154 -15.32 -9.75 1.23
N SER A 155 -15.39 -10.81 2.04
CA SER A 155 -16.60 -11.16 2.80
C SER A 155 -17.14 -10.02 3.67
N ALA A 156 -16.29 -9.10 4.12
CA ALA A 156 -16.71 -7.95 4.92
C ALA A 156 -17.49 -6.88 4.11
N SER A 157 -17.50 -6.99 2.77
CA SER A 157 -18.38 -6.20 1.89
C SER A 157 -19.83 -6.66 1.92
N GLU A 158 -20.11 -7.85 2.46
CA GLU A 158 -21.47 -8.33 2.73
C GLU A 158 -21.96 -7.70 4.04
N VAL A 159 -22.44 -6.46 3.94
CA VAL A 159 -22.68 -5.58 5.08
C VAL A 159 -23.98 -5.84 5.83
N ASP A 160 -23.95 -5.58 7.15
CA ASP A 160 -25.09 -5.59 8.06
C ASP A 160 -25.13 -4.32 8.93
N SER A 161 -26.10 -4.24 9.85
CA SER A 161 -26.28 -3.09 10.77
C SER A 161 -25.05 -2.74 11.63
N LYS A 162 -24.09 -3.66 11.80
CA LYS A 162 -22.88 -3.50 12.62
C LYS A 162 -21.63 -3.23 11.78
N SER A 163 -21.72 -3.31 10.45
CA SER A 163 -20.60 -3.02 9.55
C SER A 163 -20.11 -1.58 9.68
N SER A 164 -18.79 -1.40 9.53
CA SER A 164 -18.16 -0.07 9.55
C SER A 164 -18.51 0.73 8.30
N ASP A 165 -18.41 2.05 8.40
CA ASP A 165 -18.68 2.96 7.27
C ASP A 165 -17.79 2.69 6.06
N PHE A 166 -16.53 2.28 6.31
CA PHE A 166 -15.61 1.86 5.25
C PHE A 166 -16.16 0.68 4.45
N TRP A 167 -16.66 -0.37 5.12
CA TRP A 167 -17.19 -1.54 4.43
C TRP A 167 -18.52 -1.26 3.73
N VAL A 168 -19.35 -0.34 4.25
CA VAL A 168 -20.53 0.17 3.53
C VAL A 168 -20.13 0.89 2.24
N LEU A 169 -19.06 1.70 2.27
CA LEU A 169 -18.51 2.35 1.07
C LEU A 169 -17.93 1.35 0.08
N VAL A 170 -17.25 0.30 0.54
CA VAL A 170 -16.75 -0.78 -0.33
C VAL A 170 -17.91 -1.56 -0.98
N ALA A 171 -18.98 -1.84 -0.23
CA ALA A 171 -20.18 -2.46 -0.79
C ALA A 171 -20.83 -1.56 -1.86
N ALA A 172 -20.93 -0.25 -1.60
CA ALA A 172 -21.41 0.72 -2.58
C ALA A 172 -20.49 0.80 -3.81
N LEU A 173 -19.17 0.71 -3.62
CA LEU A 173 -18.18 0.71 -4.69
C LEU A 173 -18.33 -0.50 -5.59
N LYS A 174 -18.52 -1.69 -5.01
CA LYS A 174 -18.80 -2.93 -5.76
C LYS A 174 -20.03 -2.74 -6.65
N GLU A 175 -21.13 -2.28 -6.07
CA GLU A 175 -22.35 -2.01 -6.84
C GLU A 175 -22.14 -0.91 -7.90
N PHE A 176 -21.36 0.14 -7.64
CA PHE A 176 -21.05 1.18 -8.63
C PHE A 176 -20.25 0.62 -9.82
N ILE A 177 -19.20 -0.15 -9.54
CA ILE A 177 -18.32 -0.75 -10.57
C ILE A 177 -19.15 -1.61 -11.53
N GLU A 178 -20.11 -2.38 -11.01
CA GLU A 178 -20.98 -3.27 -11.81
C GLU A 178 -22.03 -2.51 -12.64
N ASN A 179 -22.36 -1.27 -12.27
CA ASN A 179 -23.43 -0.50 -12.87
C ASN A 179 -22.89 0.76 -13.58
N GLU A 180 -22.88 1.93 -12.92
CA GLU A 180 -22.50 3.22 -13.52
C GLU A 180 -21.01 3.28 -13.91
N GLY A 181 -20.18 2.52 -13.22
CA GLY A 181 -18.74 2.50 -13.41
C GLY A 181 -18.29 1.68 -14.62
N HIS A 182 -19.14 0.79 -15.15
CA HIS A 182 -18.82 -0.09 -16.29
C HIS A 182 -17.48 -0.83 -16.14
N GLY A 183 -17.25 -1.40 -14.96
CA GLY A 183 -16.02 -2.10 -14.59
C GLY A 183 -14.94 -1.22 -13.97
N GLU A 184 -15.16 0.09 -13.86
CA GLU A 184 -14.21 1.04 -13.29
C GLU A 184 -14.75 1.68 -12.00
N PRO A 185 -13.87 2.11 -11.07
CA PRO A 185 -14.27 2.87 -9.89
C PRO A 185 -14.64 4.32 -10.27
N PRO A 186 -15.20 5.10 -9.33
CA PRO A 186 -15.43 6.53 -9.51
C PRO A 186 -14.17 7.26 -9.97
N LEU A 187 -14.32 8.24 -10.86
CA LEU A 187 -13.20 9.06 -11.33
C LEU A 187 -12.60 9.90 -10.19
N GLU A 188 -11.25 9.98 -10.13
CA GLU A 188 -10.56 10.82 -9.15
C GLU A 188 -10.82 12.33 -9.36
N GLY A 189 -10.96 12.75 -10.63
CA GLY A 189 -11.35 14.10 -11.03
C GLY A 189 -10.21 15.13 -11.08
N SER A 190 -9.00 14.79 -10.60
CA SER A 190 -7.80 15.60 -10.81
C SER A 190 -7.03 15.17 -12.04
N ILE A 191 -6.44 16.15 -12.73
CA ILE A 191 -5.50 15.95 -13.85
C ILE A 191 -4.16 16.57 -13.48
N PRO A 192 -3.03 16.04 -13.99
CA PRO A 192 -1.71 16.61 -13.76
C PRO A 192 -1.57 17.97 -14.46
N ASP A 193 -0.51 18.70 -14.12
CA ASP A 193 -0.07 19.83 -14.93
C ASP A 193 0.39 19.34 -16.32
N MET A 194 0.25 20.19 -17.34
CA MET A 194 0.64 19.86 -18.71
C MET A 194 0.79 21.09 -19.59
N THR A 195 1.61 20.96 -20.63
CA THR A 195 1.78 22.01 -21.63
C THR A 195 0.49 22.20 -22.43
N SER A 196 -0.20 23.32 -22.17
CA SER A 196 -1.45 23.67 -22.84
C SER A 196 -1.77 25.17 -22.74
N SER A 197 -2.75 25.64 -23.53
CA SER A 197 -3.36 26.94 -23.32
C SER A 197 -4.16 26.93 -22.01
N THR A 198 -4.20 28.07 -21.32
CA THR A 198 -4.98 28.20 -20.08
C THR A 198 -6.45 27.85 -20.28
N GLU A 199 -7.03 28.24 -21.43
CA GLU A 199 -8.42 27.95 -21.76
C GLU A 199 -8.67 26.45 -21.93
N CYS A 200 -7.87 25.76 -22.77
CA CYS A 200 -8.02 24.33 -22.99
C CYS A 200 -7.81 23.53 -21.70
N TYR A 201 -6.81 23.90 -20.88
CA TYR A 201 -6.56 23.25 -19.60
C TYR A 201 -7.72 23.41 -18.64
N VAL A 202 -8.29 24.61 -18.51
CA VAL A 202 -9.44 24.87 -17.62
C VAL A 202 -10.70 24.12 -18.07
N ILE A 203 -10.95 24.04 -19.39
CA ILE A 203 -12.09 23.26 -19.91
C ILE A 203 -11.88 21.77 -19.61
N LEU A 204 -10.69 21.24 -19.90
CA LEU A 204 -10.35 19.84 -19.62
C LEU A 204 -10.50 19.52 -18.12
N GLN A 205 -9.99 20.37 -17.24
CA GLN A 205 -10.12 20.22 -15.80
C GLN A 205 -11.59 20.17 -15.36
N LYS A 206 -12.44 21.05 -15.88
CA LYS A 206 -13.88 21.07 -15.58
C LYS A 206 -14.59 19.80 -16.04
N ILE A 207 -14.21 19.24 -17.19
CA ILE A 207 -14.78 17.97 -17.71
C ILE A 207 -14.49 16.82 -16.73
N TYR A 208 -13.25 16.71 -16.24
CA TYR A 208 -12.87 15.69 -15.24
C TYR A 208 -13.57 15.90 -13.89
N GLN A 209 -13.66 17.15 -13.42
CA GLN A 209 -14.35 17.47 -12.18
C GLN A 209 -15.85 17.13 -12.26
N ALA A 210 -16.52 17.50 -13.35
CA ALA A 210 -17.93 17.21 -13.56
C ALA A 210 -18.21 15.69 -13.58
N LYS A 211 -17.35 14.90 -14.24
CA LYS A 211 -17.49 13.44 -14.23
C LYS A 211 -17.27 12.86 -12.83
N ALA A 212 -16.25 13.30 -12.10
CA ALA A 212 -16.01 12.86 -10.73
C ALA A 212 -17.16 13.23 -9.77
N GLU A 213 -17.77 14.41 -9.95
CA GLU A 213 -18.96 14.81 -9.19
C GLU A 213 -20.17 13.92 -9.50
N SER A 214 -20.41 13.63 -10.79
CA SER A 214 -21.47 12.70 -11.22
C SER A 214 -21.28 11.31 -10.62
N ASP A 215 -20.05 10.75 -10.68
CA ASP A 215 -19.74 9.45 -10.09
C ASP A 215 -19.91 9.45 -8.56
N CYS A 216 -19.51 10.54 -7.89
CA CYS A 216 -19.68 10.70 -6.46
C CYS A 216 -21.17 10.75 -6.05
N LEU A 217 -22.03 11.37 -6.85
CA LEU A 217 -23.47 11.40 -6.59
C LEU A 217 -24.10 10.00 -6.72
N ALA A 218 -23.69 9.23 -7.73
CA ALA A 218 -24.12 7.84 -7.89
C ALA A 218 -23.68 6.99 -6.68
N MET A 219 -22.42 7.15 -6.24
CA MET A 219 -21.91 6.52 -5.02
C MET A 219 -22.70 6.91 -3.76
N GLU A 220 -23.01 8.19 -3.58
CA GLU A 220 -23.80 8.67 -2.43
C GLU A 220 -25.17 7.99 -2.39
N GLN A 221 -25.84 7.88 -3.55
CA GLN A 221 -27.15 7.24 -3.64
C GLN A 221 -27.07 5.75 -3.28
N ARG A 222 -26.02 5.05 -3.72
CA ARG A 222 -25.77 3.64 -3.36
C ARG A 222 -25.54 3.48 -1.87
N VAL A 223 -24.69 4.30 -1.28
CA VAL A 223 -24.45 4.31 0.18
C VAL A 223 -25.76 4.49 0.94
N LYS A 224 -26.60 5.45 0.55
CA LYS A 224 -27.93 5.69 1.15
C LYS A 224 -28.86 4.48 1.05
N ASN A 225 -28.91 3.85 -0.12
CA ASN A 225 -29.73 2.67 -0.35
C ASN A 225 -29.26 1.49 0.52
N ILE A 226 -27.95 1.29 0.62
CA ILE A 226 -27.35 0.23 1.45
C ILE A 226 -27.63 0.49 2.93
N LEU A 227 -27.39 1.70 3.43
CA LEU A 227 -27.67 2.08 4.83
C LEU A 227 -29.13 1.81 5.19
N LYS A 228 -30.07 2.20 4.32
CA LYS A 228 -31.49 1.90 4.49
C LYS A 228 -31.77 0.39 4.52
N ARG A 229 -31.14 -0.39 3.64
CA ARG A 229 -31.29 -1.87 3.56
C ARG A 229 -30.82 -2.56 4.85
N ILE A 230 -29.73 -2.07 5.45
CA ILE A 230 -29.16 -2.64 6.69
C ILE A 230 -29.74 -2.00 7.97
N GLY A 231 -30.75 -1.14 7.87
CA GLY A 231 -31.43 -0.53 9.01
C GLY A 231 -30.63 0.57 9.72
N ARG A 232 -29.68 1.21 9.04
CA ARG A 232 -28.96 2.39 9.52
C ARG A 232 -29.59 3.66 8.92
N ASP A 233 -29.35 4.79 9.57
CA ASP A 233 -29.74 6.11 9.05
C ASP A 233 -29.09 6.34 7.66
N PRO A 234 -29.87 6.63 6.60
CA PRO A 234 -29.34 6.90 5.25
C PRO A 234 -28.32 8.05 5.22
N ASP A 235 -28.40 9.01 6.13
CA ASP A 235 -27.48 10.15 6.17
C ASP A 235 -26.35 9.97 7.22
N ALA A 236 -26.19 8.75 7.76
CA ALA A 236 -25.13 8.43 8.72
C ALA A 236 -23.71 8.66 8.17
N ILE A 237 -23.52 8.50 6.87
CA ILE A 237 -22.23 8.72 6.19
C ILE A 237 -22.30 10.05 5.43
N SER A 238 -21.47 11.00 5.84
CA SER A 238 -21.47 12.35 5.24
C SER A 238 -21.03 12.35 3.77
N LYS A 239 -21.59 13.29 2.99
CA LYS A 239 -21.19 13.55 1.60
C LYS A 239 -19.69 13.80 1.44
N ALA A 240 -19.08 14.52 2.39
CA ALA A 240 -17.66 14.81 2.37
C ALA A 240 -16.82 13.53 2.49
N TYR A 241 -17.26 12.57 3.31
CA TYR A 241 -16.58 11.28 3.46
C TYR A 241 -16.73 10.40 2.21
N VAL A 242 -17.92 10.36 1.60
CA VAL A 242 -18.14 9.69 0.30
C VAL A 242 -17.24 10.31 -0.78
N LYS A 243 -17.19 11.64 -0.88
CA LYS A 243 -16.33 12.34 -1.85
C LYS A 243 -14.84 12.01 -1.66
N ASN A 244 -14.37 11.97 -0.41
CA ASN A 244 -12.99 11.58 -0.12
C ASN A 244 -12.73 10.11 -0.52
N PHE A 245 -13.68 9.22 -0.27
CA PHE A 245 -13.60 7.83 -0.68
C PHE A 245 -13.54 7.69 -2.21
N CYS A 246 -14.41 8.38 -2.96
CA CYS A 246 -14.43 8.36 -4.43
C CYS A 246 -13.08 8.81 -5.01
N LYS A 247 -12.52 9.91 -4.49
CA LYS A 247 -11.21 10.43 -4.91
C LYS A 247 -10.08 9.41 -4.74
N ASN A 248 -10.19 8.53 -3.76
CA ASN A 248 -9.18 7.54 -3.41
C ASN A 248 -9.62 6.09 -3.70
N ALA A 249 -10.69 5.87 -4.46
CA ALA A 249 -11.29 4.54 -4.62
C ALA A 249 -10.29 3.51 -5.18
N ARG A 250 -9.40 3.92 -6.08
CA ARG A 250 -8.31 3.09 -6.63
C ARG A 250 -7.17 2.80 -5.65
N LYS A 251 -7.09 3.59 -4.57
CA LYS A 251 -5.96 3.65 -3.64
C LYS A 251 -6.30 3.03 -2.28
N ILE A 252 -7.57 2.68 -2.03
CA ILE A 252 -7.96 2.11 -0.74
C ILE A 252 -7.14 0.87 -0.41
N THR A 253 -6.83 0.69 0.87
CA THR A 253 -5.97 -0.41 1.34
C THR A 253 -6.50 -0.94 2.66
N ILE A 254 -6.32 -2.25 2.87
CA ILE A 254 -6.68 -2.92 4.12
C ILE A 254 -5.44 -3.65 4.65
N CYS A 255 -5.18 -3.49 5.94
CA CYS A 255 -4.13 -4.23 6.65
C CYS A 255 -4.77 -5.09 7.74
N ARG A 256 -4.59 -6.40 7.67
CA ARG A 256 -5.05 -7.36 8.70
C ARG A 256 -3.83 -7.95 9.39
N TYR A 257 -3.78 -7.89 10.71
CA TYR A 257 -2.61 -8.32 11.47
C TYR A 257 -2.87 -9.63 12.19
N ARG A 258 -1.91 -10.54 12.05
CA ARG A 258 -1.87 -11.80 12.79
C ARG A 258 -1.73 -11.54 14.29
N HIS A 259 -2.32 -12.43 15.09
CA HIS A 259 -2.12 -12.43 16.53
C HIS A 259 -0.66 -12.67 16.87
N ILE A 260 -0.21 -12.11 17.99
CA ILE A 260 1.16 -12.33 18.46
C ILE A 260 1.37 -13.80 18.83
N GLU A 261 0.34 -14.44 19.39
CA GLU A 261 0.37 -15.88 19.70
C GLU A 261 0.62 -16.71 18.44
N ASP A 262 -0.13 -16.47 17.35
CA ASP A 262 0.05 -17.19 16.09
C ASP A 262 1.45 -16.97 15.49
N GLU A 263 2.00 -15.76 15.61
CA GLU A 263 3.38 -15.45 15.20
C GLU A 263 4.42 -16.26 16.02
N PHE A 264 4.09 -16.55 17.27
CA PHE A 264 4.99 -17.24 18.20
C PHE A 264 4.92 -18.76 18.11
N THR A 265 3.76 -19.32 17.79
CA THR A 265 3.49 -20.76 17.81
C THR A 265 3.26 -21.36 16.43
N SER A 266 2.84 -20.57 15.44
CA SER A 266 2.51 -21.06 14.09
C SER A 266 2.84 -20.01 13.01
N PRO A 267 4.11 -19.57 12.92
CA PRO A 267 4.52 -18.63 11.88
C PRO A 267 4.42 -19.25 10.48
N CYS A 268 4.47 -18.40 9.45
CA CYS A 268 4.60 -18.77 8.05
C CYS A 268 5.97 -19.43 7.83
N LEU A 269 6.03 -20.74 8.08
CA LEU A 269 7.27 -21.51 8.01
C LEU A 269 8.04 -21.35 6.68
N PRO A 270 7.39 -21.34 5.50
CA PRO A 270 8.12 -21.15 4.24
C PRO A 270 8.83 -19.79 4.16
N GLU A 271 8.16 -18.72 4.62
CA GLU A 271 8.76 -17.38 4.62
C GLU A 271 9.89 -17.29 5.65
N LEU A 272 9.67 -17.83 6.86
CA LEU A 272 10.68 -17.86 7.91
C LEU A 272 11.93 -18.66 7.47
N GLN A 273 11.76 -19.84 6.85
CA GLN A 273 12.85 -20.65 6.31
C GLN A 273 13.61 -19.93 5.20
N LYS A 274 12.88 -19.32 4.26
CA LYS A 274 13.47 -18.56 3.16
C LYS A 274 14.35 -17.43 3.70
N ARG A 275 13.87 -16.67 4.69
CA ARG A 275 14.60 -15.54 5.29
C ARG A 275 15.80 -15.97 6.13
N LEU A 276 15.72 -17.11 6.81
CA LEU A 276 16.85 -17.67 7.56
C LEU A 276 18.01 -18.09 6.66
N ASN A 277 17.70 -18.61 5.47
CA ASN A 277 18.70 -19.07 4.50
C ASN A 277 19.24 -17.95 3.59
N ASP A 278 18.71 -16.73 3.73
CA ASP A 278 19.11 -15.57 2.95
C ASP A 278 20.18 -14.80 3.72
N GLU A 279 21.39 -14.70 3.17
CA GLU A 279 22.54 -14.07 3.84
C GLU A 279 22.24 -12.62 4.25
N ASP A 280 21.46 -11.88 3.45
CA ASP A 280 21.09 -10.51 3.75
C ASP A 280 20.01 -10.40 4.83
N TYR A 281 19.12 -11.40 4.96
CA TYR A 281 17.96 -11.37 5.85
C TYR A 281 18.10 -12.19 7.14
N SER A 282 19.10 -13.07 7.18
CA SER A 282 19.38 -13.98 8.29
C SER A 282 19.50 -13.25 9.64
N TYR A 283 20.06 -12.04 9.65
CA TYR A 283 20.21 -11.22 10.85
C TYR A 283 18.88 -10.73 11.44
N ALA A 284 17.92 -10.31 10.62
CA ALA A 284 16.65 -9.80 11.14
C ALA A 284 15.84 -10.91 11.81
N VAL A 285 15.75 -12.07 11.15
CA VAL A 285 15.12 -13.25 11.75
C VAL A 285 15.92 -13.73 12.96
N GLY A 286 17.25 -13.72 12.87
CA GLY A 286 18.11 -14.12 13.98
C GLY A 286 17.89 -13.27 15.22
N PHE A 287 17.88 -11.93 15.08
CA PHE A 287 17.55 -11.03 16.19
C PHE A 287 16.12 -11.25 16.69
N TYR A 288 15.14 -11.49 15.82
CA TYR A 288 13.77 -11.80 16.24
C TYR A 288 13.74 -13.06 17.13
N ILE A 289 14.35 -14.17 16.70
CA ILE A 289 14.41 -15.41 17.48
C ILE A 289 15.20 -15.20 18.78
N LEU A 290 16.28 -14.43 18.75
CA LEU A 290 17.10 -14.15 19.93
C LEU A 290 16.40 -13.26 20.95
N LEU A 291 15.59 -12.28 20.53
CA LEU A 291 14.76 -11.48 21.43
C LEU A 291 13.75 -12.37 22.18
N ARG A 292 13.16 -13.35 21.48
CA ARG A 292 12.31 -14.37 22.10
C ARG A 292 13.10 -15.27 23.06
N ALA A 293 14.29 -15.71 22.66
CA ALA A 293 15.17 -16.52 23.49
C ALA A 293 15.59 -15.78 24.76
N VAL A 294 15.88 -14.48 24.67
CA VAL A 294 16.16 -13.61 25.83
C VAL A 294 14.97 -13.56 26.79
N ASP A 295 13.75 -13.48 26.29
CA ASP A 295 12.55 -13.45 27.15
C ASP A 295 12.34 -14.77 27.90
N ARG A 296 12.59 -15.91 27.24
CA ARG A 296 12.58 -17.24 27.89
C ARG A 296 13.73 -17.41 28.87
N PHE A 297 14.92 -16.93 28.52
CA PHE A 297 16.07 -16.90 29.42
C PHE A 297 15.74 -16.12 30.70
N ALA A 298 15.15 -14.93 30.55
CA ALA A 298 14.73 -14.09 31.68
C ALA A 298 13.69 -14.77 32.56
N ALA A 299 12.73 -15.49 31.97
CA ALA A 299 11.75 -16.27 32.72
C ALA A 299 12.39 -17.43 33.50
N ASN A 300 13.39 -18.11 32.91
CA ASN A 300 14.04 -19.27 33.52
C ASN A 300 15.07 -18.90 34.60
N TYR A 301 15.77 -17.78 34.43
CA TYR A 301 16.91 -17.39 35.27
C TYR A 301 16.69 -16.09 36.07
N ASN A 302 15.51 -15.47 35.96
CA ASN A 302 15.15 -14.20 36.61
C ASN A 302 16.10 -13.02 36.32
N ARG A 303 16.73 -13.03 35.14
CA ARG A 303 17.66 -11.98 34.68
C ARG A 303 17.89 -12.07 33.17
N LEU A 304 18.32 -10.98 32.53
CA LEU A 304 18.73 -11.01 31.12
C LEU A 304 20.12 -11.67 30.96
N PRO A 305 20.42 -12.24 29.78
CA PRO A 305 21.75 -12.76 29.51
C PRO A 305 22.76 -11.63 29.33
N GLY A 306 24.00 -11.87 29.80
CA GLY A 306 25.15 -11.01 29.68
C GLY A 306 25.15 -9.77 30.57
N ILE A 307 24.33 -9.73 31.63
CA ILE A 307 24.36 -8.64 32.62
C ILE A 307 25.68 -8.62 33.41
N PHE A 308 26.27 -9.79 33.66
CA PHE A 308 27.50 -9.93 34.44
C PHE A 308 28.64 -10.43 33.55
N ASP A 309 29.83 -9.85 33.71
CA ASP A 309 31.02 -10.26 32.96
C ASP A 309 31.49 -11.69 33.32
N SER A 310 31.19 -12.13 34.54
CA SER A 310 31.52 -13.48 35.00
C SER A 310 30.57 -14.52 34.40
N GLY A 311 31.11 -15.54 33.73
CA GLY A 311 30.33 -16.67 33.22
C GLY A 311 29.66 -16.45 31.86
N LEU A 312 30.08 -15.42 31.11
CA LEU A 312 29.52 -15.09 29.79
C LEU A 312 29.46 -16.30 28.83
N ASN A 313 30.50 -17.14 28.80
CA ASN A 313 30.53 -18.35 27.95
C ASN A 313 29.43 -19.36 28.32
N GLU A 314 29.11 -19.52 29.61
CA GLU A 314 28.00 -20.37 30.03
C GLU A 314 26.65 -19.78 29.62
N GLU A 315 26.52 -18.45 29.68
CA GLU A 315 25.28 -17.77 29.29
C GLU A 315 25.04 -17.81 27.79
N ILE A 316 26.08 -17.63 26.98
CA ILE A 316 26.04 -17.85 25.53
C ILE A 316 25.54 -19.26 25.23
N SER A 317 26.10 -20.27 25.91
CA SER A 317 25.68 -21.67 25.75
C SER A 317 24.21 -21.88 26.12
N ARG A 318 23.75 -21.28 27.22
CA ARG A 318 22.35 -21.37 27.67
C ARG A 318 21.39 -20.65 26.71
N LEU A 319 21.74 -19.45 26.25
CA LEU A 319 20.93 -18.69 25.28
C LEU A 319 20.81 -19.45 23.96
N LYS A 320 21.92 -20.03 23.48
CA LYS A 320 21.94 -20.90 22.30
C LYS A 320 20.98 -22.08 22.42
N LEU A 321 21.02 -22.81 23.56
CA LEU A 321 20.11 -23.93 23.79
C LEU A 321 18.63 -23.51 23.74
N ILE A 322 18.30 -22.36 24.32
CA ILE A 322 16.93 -21.81 24.27
C ILE A 322 16.53 -21.43 22.85
N ALA A 323 17.42 -20.74 22.11
CA ALA A 323 17.13 -20.31 20.75
C ALA A 323 16.94 -21.50 19.79
N VAL A 324 17.78 -22.54 19.91
CA VAL A 324 17.61 -23.80 19.17
C VAL A 324 16.31 -24.49 19.57
N GLY A 325 15.96 -24.50 20.87
CA GLY A 325 14.68 -25.02 21.34
C GLY A 325 13.48 -24.33 20.69
N ILE A 326 13.50 -22.99 20.58
CA ILE A 326 12.48 -22.22 19.88
C ILE A 326 12.40 -22.63 18.40
N LEU A 327 13.53 -22.72 17.70
CA LEU A 327 13.54 -23.14 16.30
C LEU A 327 12.97 -24.55 16.10
N SER A 328 13.32 -25.49 16.98
CA SER A 328 12.78 -26.85 16.95
C SER A 328 11.27 -26.89 17.24
N GLU A 329 10.77 -26.11 18.19
CA GLU A 329 9.32 -25.96 18.45
C GLU A 329 8.58 -25.41 17.23
N LEU A 330 9.22 -24.54 16.46
CA LEU A 330 8.70 -24.01 15.19
C LEU A 330 8.87 -24.98 14.01
N GLY A 331 9.45 -26.17 14.20
CA GLY A 331 9.69 -27.14 13.13
C GLY A 331 10.89 -26.84 12.22
N LEU A 332 11.81 -25.98 12.67
CA LEU A 332 13.03 -25.60 11.98
C LEU A 332 14.23 -26.38 12.53
N ASN A 333 14.42 -27.60 12.05
CA ASN A 333 15.47 -28.52 12.53
C ASN A 333 16.77 -28.48 11.70
N GLY A 334 16.95 -27.45 10.85
CA GLY A 334 18.03 -27.36 9.87
C GLY A 334 18.91 -26.10 9.99
N PRO A 335 18.36 -24.87 9.89
CA PRO A 335 19.15 -23.65 9.92
C PRO A 335 19.62 -23.32 11.34
N THR A 336 20.92 -23.07 11.50
CA THR A 336 21.53 -22.61 12.74
C THR A 336 21.68 -21.10 12.75
N LEU A 337 21.30 -20.45 13.85
CA LEU A 337 21.64 -19.05 14.08
C LEU A 337 23.16 -18.88 14.10
N SER A 338 23.64 -17.73 13.63
CA SER A 338 25.07 -17.39 13.72
C SER A 338 25.52 -17.35 15.19
N GLU A 339 26.61 -18.04 15.50
CA GLU A 339 27.22 -18.01 16.85
C GLU A 339 27.66 -16.60 17.24
N ASP A 340 28.11 -15.80 16.27
CA ASP A 340 28.50 -14.41 16.48
C ASP A 340 27.30 -13.59 16.93
N LEU A 341 26.11 -13.84 16.35
CA LEU A 341 24.89 -13.15 16.71
C LEU A 341 24.42 -13.50 18.13
N ILE A 342 24.54 -14.77 18.53
CA ILE A 342 24.21 -15.23 19.89
C ILE A 342 25.17 -14.58 20.90
N THR A 343 26.46 -14.58 20.58
CA THR A 343 27.51 -13.96 21.39
C THR A 343 27.24 -12.47 21.56
N GLU A 344 26.88 -11.79 20.48
CA GLU A 344 26.58 -10.36 20.48
C GLU A 344 25.31 -10.05 21.28
N MET A 345 24.29 -10.91 21.24
CA MET A 345 23.08 -10.76 22.05
C MET A 345 23.38 -10.82 23.55
N CYS A 346 24.31 -11.68 23.98
CA CYS A 346 24.81 -11.68 25.35
C CYS A 346 25.67 -10.42 25.60
N ARG A 347 26.54 -10.01 24.67
CA ARG A 347 27.36 -8.80 24.81
C ARG A 347 26.53 -7.53 25.02
N PHE A 348 25.34 -7.46 24.40
CA PHE A 348 24.40 -6.37 24.63
C PHE A 348 23.92 -6.25 26.08
N GLY A 349 23.90 -7.34 26.84
CA GLY A 349 23.64 -7.33 28.28
C GLY A 349 22.31 -6.72 28.71
N GLY A 350 21.33 -6.64 27.81
CA GLY A 350 20.06 -5.95 28.07
C GLY A 350 20.13 -4.42 28.05
N ALA A 351 21.21 -3.84 27.53
CA ALA A 351 21.36 -2.40 27.44
C ALA A 351 20.30 -1.76 26.52
N GLU A 352 19.86 -0.56 26.86
CA GLU A 352 19.04 0.28 25.99
C GLU A 352 19.87 1.47 25.53
N LEU A 353 20.47 1.36 24.35
CA LEU A 353 21.34 2.41 23.81
C LEU A 353 20.48 3.56 23.25
N HIS A 354 20.75 4.78 23.72
CA HIS A 354 19.97 5.97 23.34
C HIS A 354 19.80 6.15 21.82
N PRO A 355 20.83 6.00 20.97
CA PRO A 355 20.66 6.14 19.51
C PRO A 355 19.69 5.12 18.90
N VAL A 356 19.71 3.87 19.40
CA VAL A 356 18.83 2.80 18.92
C VAL A 356 17.41 3.04 19.41
N ALA A 357 17.23 3.39 20.68
CA ALA A 357 15.93 3.74 21.24
C ALA A 357 15.31 4.94 20.51
N ALA A 358 16.11 5.97 20.18
CA ALA A 358 15.67 7.13 19.41
C ALA A 358 15.23 6.75 17.99
N PHE A 359 16.00 5.91 17.29
CA PHE A 359 15.63 5.41 15.96
C PHE A 359 14.31 4.63 16.00
N ILE A 360 14.18 3.69 16.93
CA ILE A 360 12.96 2.88 17.10
C ILE A 360 11.77 3.76 17.50
N GLY A 361 11.97 4.77 18.35
CA GLY A 361 10.96 5.76 18.69
C GLY A 361 10.48 6.56 17.47
N GLY A 362 11.41 6.95 16.58
CA GLY A 362 11.08 7.59 15.31
C GLY A 362 10.20 6.71 14.41
N VAL A 363 10.57 5.45 14.23
CA VAL A 363 9.76 4.49 13.44
C VAL A 363 8.39 4.28 14.10
N ALA A 364 8.34 3.93 15.38
CA ALA A 364 7.10 3.63 16.08
C ALA A 364 6.13 4.84 16.11
N SER A 365 6.63 6.06 16.34
CA SER A 365 5.81 7.26 16.35
C SER A 365 5.18 7.54 14.99
N GLN A 366 5.94 7.37 13.90
CA GLN A 366 5.39 7.53 12.55
C GLN A 366 4.29 6.50 12.26
N GLU A 367 4.48 5.25 12.67
CA GLU A 367 3.44 4.22 12.52
C GLU A 367 2.18 4.54 13.32
N VAL A 368 2.32 5.07 14.54
CA VAL A 368 1.17 5.54 15.33
C VAL A 368 0.44 6.68 14.61
N ILE A 369 1.15 7.63 13.99
CA ILE A 369 0.52 8.71 13.21
C ILE A 369 -0.29 8.13 12.05
N LYS A 370 0.25 7.16 11.30
CA LYS A 370 -0.46 6.50 10.20
C LYS A 370 -1.75 5.83 10.69
N LEU A 371 -1.67 5.10 11.79
CA LEU A 371 -2.81 4.40 12.38
C LEU A 371 -3.90 5.35 12.88
N VAL A 372 -3.53 6.46 13.53
CA VAL A 372 -4.49 7.44 14.05
C VAL A 372 -5.13 8.24 12.92
N THR A 373 -4.34 8.66 11.93
CA THR A 373 -4.84 9.48 10.81
C THR A 373 -5.58 8.65 9.76
N LYS A 374 -5.37 7.32 9.75
CA LYS A 374 -5.80 6.41 8.66
C LYS A 374 -5.29 6.87 7.29
N GLN A 375 -4.10 7.45 7.28
CA GLN A 375 -3.37 7.89 6.09
C GLN A 375 -2.04 7.15 6.01
N PHE A 376 -1.60 6.90 4.78
CA PHE A 376 -0.47 6.04 4.45
C PHE A 376 -0.66 4.58 4.89
N VAL A 377 0.15 3.69 4.32
CA VAL A 377 0.12 2.27 4.70
C VAL A 377 1.05 2.04 5.90
N PRO A 378 0.53 1.58 7.06
CA PRO A 378 1.35 1.18 8.18
C PRO A 378 2.11 -0.12 7.88
N LEU A 379 3.16 -0.39 8.65
CA LEU A 379 3.88 -1.66 8.61
C LEU A 379 2.90 -2.83 8.73
N ARG A 380 3.09 -3.90 7.95
CA ARG A 380 2.20 -5.08 7.93
C ARG A 380 2.69 -6.26 8.78
N GLY A 381 3.93 -6.18 9.28
CA GLY A 381 4.58 -7.25 10.04
C GLY A 381 5.47 -6.71 11.15
N THR A 382 6.52 -7.46 11.48
CA THR A 382 7.50 -7.12 12.52
C THR A 382 8.69 -6.44 11.86
N PHE A 383 8.87 -5.14 12.12
CA PHE A 383 10.05 -4.41 11.68
C PHE A 383 11.21 -4.68 12.63
N MET A 384 12.36 -5.02 12.05
CA MET A 384 13.60 -5.32 12.73
C MET A 384 14.70 -4.37 12.26
N PHE A 385 15.44 -3.81 13.21
CA PHE A 385 16.60 -2.96 12.96
C PHE A 385 17.87 -3.63 13.46
N ASN A 386 18.90 -3.64 12.63
CA ASN A 386 20.26 -4.05 12.95
C ASN A 386 21.17 -2.81 12.91
N GLY A 387 21.53 -2.30 14.08
CA GLY A 387 22.42 -1.16 14.26
C GLY A 387 23.90 -1.49 14.11
N ILE A 388 24.29 -2.76 13.96
CA ILE A 388 25.67 -3.17 13.64
C ILE A 388 25.99 -2.81 12.19
N ASP A 389 25.08 -3.15 11.27
CA ASP A 389 25.26 -2.94 9.82
C ASP A 389 24.38 -1.81 9.27
N HIS A 390 23.64 -1.11 10.12
CA HIS A 390 22.66 -0.08 9.75
C HIS A 390 21.60 -0.55 8.73
N LYS A 391 21.19 -1.82 8.84
CA LYS A 391 20.14 -2.42 8.00
C LYS A 391 18.82 -2.54 8.76
N SER A 392 17.71 -2.50 8.04
CA SER A 392 16.38 -2.76 8.61
C SER A 392 15.52 -3.59 7.66
N GLN A 393 14.67 -4.43 8.21
CA GLN A 393 13.83 -5.36 7.44
C GLN A 393 12.46 -5.52 8.06
N MET A 394 11.49 -5.86 7.22
CA MET A 394 10.13 -6.15 7.64
C MET A 394 9.88 -7.65 7.49
N LEU A 395 9.53 -8.30 8.59
CA LEU A 395 9.24 -9.73 8.66
C LEU A 395 7.73 -9.94 8.65
N VAL A 396 7.21 -10.64 7.63
CA VAL A 396 5.81 -11.09 7.57
C VAL A 396 5.77 -12.54 8.06
N LEU A 397 5.74 -12.69 9.39
CA LEU A 397 5.86 -13.97 10.07
C LEU A 397 4.53 -14.68 10.25
#